data_AF-V3ZYW3-F1
#
_entry.id   AF-V3ZYW3-F1
#
_cell.length_a   1.000
_cell.length_b   1.000
_cell.length_c   1.000
_cell.angle_alpha   90.00
_cell.angle_beta   90.00
_cell.angle_gamma   90.00
#
_symmetry.space_group_name_H-M   'P 1'
#
loop_
_entity.id
_entity.type
_entity.pdbx_description
1 polymer ?
#
loop_
_entity_poly.entity_id
_entity_poly.type
_entity_poly.pdbx_seq_one_letter_code
_entity_poly.pdbx_strand_id
1 'polypeptide(L)'
;GSDDPESVKQEEDFPSFAEWTQKVLAEQEKTKQESKTTTGKASQPSTNQKKLRNNYASKACGAKVLAANPESENINHVLTANKDEYMINPCSSKKWFVLELCEPVQVKLLELASLELFSSQPKSFRVSISDRYPAKEWIPLGLYEASDERSVQSFQALNDQFVKYVKVELIEHYGNEHFCPVTLFR
;
A
#
# COMPACT_ATOMS: atom_id res chain seq x y z
N GLY A 1 71.89 8.23 20.26
CA GLY A 1 70.78 9.16 20.43
C GLY A 1 70.63 9.92 19.14
N SER A 2 69.47 9.94 18.51
CA SER A 2 68.11 9.59 18.95
C SER A 2 67.35 9.24 17.65
N ASP A 3 66.71 8.09 17.53
CA ASP A 3 65.32 7.79 17.94
C ASP A 3 64.30 8.76 17.33
N ASP A 4 63.79 8.40 16.14
CA ASP A 4 62.53 8.91 15.57
C ASP A 4 61.57 7.70 15.47
N PRO A 5 60.42 7.69 16.18
CA PRO A 5 59.46 6.61 16.07
C PRO A 5 58.40 6.87 14.99
N GLU A 6 58.17 5.81 14.24
CA GLU A 6 57.18 5.62 13.18
C GLU A 6 55.74 5.89 13.65
N SER A 7 55.04 6.81 12.99
CA SER A 7 53.60 7.05 13.24
C SER A 7 52.76 5.98 12.53
N VAL A 8 52.43 4.92 13.26
CA VAL A 8 51.49 3.88 12.83
C VAL A 8 50.09 4.47 12.69
N LYS A 9 49.56 4.52 11.47
CA LYS A 9 48.14 4.75 11.22
C LYS A 9 47.38 3.51 11.70
N GLN A 10 46.50 3.68 12.68
CA GLN A 10 45.55 2.65 13.07
C GLN A 10 44.50 2.51 11.95
N GLU A 11 44.59 1.44 11.17
CA GLU A 11 43.49 0.99 10.32
C GLU A 11 42.44 0.33 11.23
N GLU A 12 41.25 0.92 11.29
CA GLU A 12 40.11 0.30 11.97
C GLU A 12 39.72 -0.97 11.22
N ASP A 13 39.86 -2.10 11.90
CA ASP A 13 39.59 -3.45 11.41
C ASP A 13 38.07 -3.62 11.19
N PHE A 14 37.61 -3.34 9.97
CA PHE A 14 36.24 -3.62 9.57
C PHE A 14 36.09 -5.13 9.40
N PRO A 15 35.27 -5.80 10.23
CA PRO A 15 35.17 -7.25 10.21
C PRO A 15 34.68 -7.72 8.85
N SER A 16 35.25 -8.83 8.37
CA SER A 16 34.83 -9.39 7.09
C SER A 16 33.39 -9.90 7.18
N PHE A 17 32.70 -9.97 6.04
CA PHE A 17 31.34 -10.49 5.96
C PHE A 17 31.19 -11.88 6.62
N ALA A 18 32.24 -12.71 6.59
CA ALA A 18 32.24 -14.03 7.22
C ALA A 18 32.19 -13.95 8.76
N GLU A 19 32.92 -13.00 9.34
CA GLU A 19 32.98 -12.81 10.80
C GLU A 19 31.67 -12.22 11.33
N TRP A 20 31.09 -11.28 10.59
CA TRP A 20 29.76 -10.77 10.90
C TRP A 20 28.70 -11.88 10.81
N THR A 21 28.76 -12.71 9.77
CA THR A 21 27.83 -13.84 9.58
C THR A 21 27.93 -14.84 10.74
N GLN A 22 29.15 -15.20 11.15
CA GLN A 22 29.36 -16.06 12.33
C GLN A 22 28.80 -15.45 13.60
N LYS A 23 28.98 -14.14 13.79
CA LYS A 23 28.49 -13.43 14.98
C LYS A 23 26.95 -13.43 15.04
N VAL A 24 26.29 -13.17 13.91
CA VAL A 24 24.82 -13.21 13.80
C VAL A 24 24.28 -14.62 14.05
N LEU A 25 24.92 -15.66 13.52
CA LEU A 25 24.52 -17.04 13.76
C LEU A 25 24.67 -17.43 15.24
N ALA A 26 25.78 -17.03 15.88
CA ALA A 26 26.01 -17.29 17.30
C ALA A 26 25.01 -16.54 18.22
N GLU A 27 24.62 -15.31 17.86
CA GLU A 27 23.57 -14.57 18.57
C GLU A 27 22.20 -15.25 18.41
N GLN A 28 21.87 -15.75 17.21
CA GLN A 28 20.63 -16.51 16.99
C GLN A 28 20.61 -17.83 17.78
N GLU A 29 21.74 -18.53 17.90
CA GLU A 29 21.83 -19.75 18.70
C GLU A 29 21.68 -19.47 20.21
N LYS A 30 22.28 -18.38 20.71
CA LYS A 30 22.10 -17.95 22.12
C LYS A 30 20.65 -17.60 22.45
N THR A 31 19.98 -16.86 21.56
CA THR A 31 18.57 -16.49 21.77
C THR A 31 17.63 -17.71 21.77
N LYS A 32 18.04 -18.79 21.07
CA LYS A 32 17.31 -20.06 21.01
C LYS A 32 17.53 -20.96 22.25
N GLN A 33 18.59 -20.72 23.01
CA GLN A 33 18.90 -21.44 24.25
C GLN A 33 18.26 -20.79 25.49
N GLU A 34 18.07 -19.47 25.52
CA GLU A 34 17.42 -18.76 26.64
C GLU A 34 15.89 -18.91 26.69
N SER A 35 15.27 -19.42 25.63
CA SER A 35 13.81 -19.63 25.54
C SER A 35 13.34 -21.04 25.96
N LYS A 36 14.17 -21.81 26.69
CA LYS A 36 13.90 -23.20 27.09
C LYS A 36 13.89 -23.46 28.61
N THR A 37 13.16 -22.66 29.40
CA THR A 37 12.72 -23.09 30.74
C THR A 37 11.33 -22.56 31.09
N THR A 38 10.27 -23.27 30.68
CA THR A 38 9.05 -23.56 31.46
C THR A 38 8.06 -24.43 30.65
N THR A 39 8.07 -25.72 30.97
CA THR A 39 6.98 -26.70 31.01
C THR A 39 5.82 -26.63 29.98
N GLY A 40 5.87 -27.53 28.99
CA GLY A 40 4.76 -28.47 28.70
C GLY A 40 3.48 -28.00 28.00
N LYS A 41 3.51 -27.87 26.66
CA LYS A 41 2.51 -28.43 25.71
C LYS A 41 2.99 -28.17 24.29
N ALA A 42 3.00 -29.21 23.45
CA ALA A 42 3.35 -29.11 22.04
C ALA A 42 2.39 -28.13 21.34
N SER A 43 2.86 -26.91 21.10
CA SER A 43 2.27 -25.97 20.16
C SER A 43 3.23 -25.89 18.99
N GLN A 44 2.76 -26.31 17.82
CA GLN A 44 3.43 -25.98 16.57
C GLN A 44 3.64 -24.47 16.54
N PRO A 45 4.80 -23.96 16.10
CA PRO A 45 4.92 -22.54 15.82
C PRO A 45 3.95 -22.23 14.69
N SER A 46 2.77 -21.71 15.04
CA SER A 46 1.95 -20.97 14.10
C SER A 46 2.77 -19.74 13.76
N THR A 47 3.58 -19.88 12.71
CA THR A 47 3.91 -18.74 11.90
C THR A 47 2.56 -18.17 11.51
N ASN A 48 2.15 -17.09 12.18
CA ASN A 48 1.14 -16.19 11.66
C ASN A 48 1.74 -15.66 10.35
N GLN A 49 1.61 -16.45 9.29
CA GLN A 49 1.75 -15.99 7.92
C GLN A 49 0.64 -14.95 7.79
N LYS A 50 0.95 -13.70 8.16
CA LYS A 50 0.16 -12.54 7.72
C LYS A 50 0.04 -12.76 6.21
N LYS A 51 -1.15 -13.12 5.75
CA LYS A 51 -1.43 -13.31 4.32
C LYS A 51 -0.84 -12.09 3.62
N LEU A 52 0.18 -12.31 2.79
CA LEU A 52 0.79 -11.23 2.02
C LEU A 52 -0.33 -10.63 1.17
N ARG A 53 -0.72 -9.38 1.48
CA ARG A 53 -1.66 -8.61 0.68
C ARG A 53 -0.84 -7.90 -0.39
N ASN A 54 -0.97 -8.33 -1.63
CA ASN A 54 -0.31 -7.68 -2.76
C ASN A 54 -1.18 -6.51 -3.25
N ASN A 55 -0.55 -5.35 -3.46
CA ASN A 55 -1.22 -4.19 -4.05
C ASN A 55 -1.03 -4.18 -5.57
N TYR A 56 -2.03 -4.68 -6.28
CA TYR A 56 -2.05 -4.75 -7.74
C TYR A 56 -2.37 -3.41 -8.43
N ALA A 57 -2.83 -2.41 -7.67
CA ALA A 57 -3.03 -1.04 -8.11
C ALA A 57 -1.82 -0.13 -7.81
N SER A 58 -0.65 -0.69 -7.47
CA SER A 58 0.55 0.11 -7.20
C SER A 58 1.31 0.48 -8.48
N LYS A 59 1.80 1.71 -8.54
CA LYS A 59 2.72 2.17 -9.59
C LYS A 59 3.98 1.29 -9.67
N ALA A 60 4.48 0.83 -8.51
CA ALA A 60 5.65 -0.03 -8.42
C ALA A 60 5.43 -1.43 -9.05
N CYS A 61 4.20 -1.96 -8.99
CA CYS A 61 3.84 -3.19 -9.69
C CYS A 61 3.64 -2.97 -11.21
N GLY A 62 3.47 -1.72 -11.64
CA GLY A 62 3.21 -1.37 -13.04
C GLY A 62 1.75 -1.01 -13.34
N ALA A 63 0.94 -0.77 -12.31
CA ALA A 63 -0.41 -0.25 -12.49
C ALA A 63 -0.39 1.16 -13.09
N LYS A 64 -1.46 1.52 -13.82
CA LYS A 64 -1.56 2.79 -14.54
C LYS A 64 -2.94 3.41 -14.42
N VAL A 65 -3.00 4.73 -14.43
CA VAL A 65 -4.24 5.47 -14.65
C VAL A 65 -4.50 5.53 -16.15
N LEU A 66 -5.67 5.08 -16.60
CA LEU A 66 -6.06 5.10 -18.01
C LEU A 66 -6.93 6.31 -18.37
N ALA A 67 -7.78 6.74 -17.45
CA ALA A 67 -8.67 7.88 -17.63
C ALA A 67 -9.11 8.42 -16.27
N ALA A 68 -9.49 9.69 -16.24
CA ALA A 68 -10.11 10.34 -15.09
C ALA A 68 -11.02 11.47 -15.56
N ASN A 69 -11.81 12.01 -14.63
CA ASN A 69 -12.61 13.19 -14.92
C ASN A 69 -11.73 14.41 -15.26
N PRO A 70 -12.20 15.33 -16.13
CA PRO A 70 -11.37 16.45 -16.62
C PRO A 70 -10.90 17.41 -15.53
N GLU A 71 -11.65 17.53 -14.43
CA GLU A 71 -11.35 18.42 -13.31
C GLU A 71 -10.35 17.82 -12.31
N SER A 72 -9.90 16.58 -12.55
CA SER A 72 -8.91 15.93 -11.68
C SER A 72 -7.50 16.45 -11.92
N GLU A 73 -6.79 16.68 -10.83
CA GLU A 73 -5.37 17.01 -10.83
C GLU A 73 -4.57 15.94 -10.10
N ASN A 74 -3.32 15.74 -10.53
CA ASN A 74 -2.36 14.83 -9.91
C ASN A 74 -2.86 13.37 -9.70
N ILE A 75 -3.67 12.88 -10.64
CA ILE A 75 -4.34 11.58 -10.55
C ILE A 75 -3.40 10.39 -10.27
N ASN A 76 -2.15 10.44 -10.74
CA ASN A 76 -1.20 9.34 -10.58
C ASN A 76 -0.80 9.06 -9.13
N HIS A 77 -1.03 9.98 -8.21
CA HIS A 77 -0.71 9.77 -6.79
C HIS A 77 -1.60 8.72 -6.13
N VAL A 78 -2.80 8.43 -6.67
CA VAL A 78 -3.65 7.36 -6.13
C VAL A 78 -2.98 5.98 -6.19
N LEU A 79 -1.98 5.80 -7.07
CA LEU A 79 -1.22 4.57 -7.25
C LEU A 79 0.04 4.49 -6.38
N THR A 80 0.36 5.55 -5.64
CA THR A 80 1.52 5.60 -4.74
C THR A 80 1.07 5.41 -3.29
N ALA A 81 2.03 5.12 -2.41
CA ALA A 81 1.79 5.02 -0.98
C ALA A 81 2.28 6.26 -0.22
N ASN A 82 2.60 7.35 -0.94
CA ASN A 82 3.03 8.59 -0.33
C ASN A 82 1.81 9.27 0.32
N LYS A 83 1.94 9.68 1.59
CA LYS A 83 0.85 10.31 2.34
C LYS A 83 0.71 11.80 2.07
N ASP A 84 1.77 12.42 1.56
CA ASP A 84 1.85 13.85 1.28
C ASP A 84 1.46 14.19 -0.17
N GLU A 85 1.14 13.16 -0.97
CA GLU A 85 0.72 13.29 -2.36
C GLU A 85 -0.69 12.74 -2.53
N TYR A 86 -1.53 13.42 -3.31
CA TYR A 86 -2.91 13.01 -3.53
C TYR A 86 -3.47 13.53 -4.85
N MET A 87 -4.46 12.82 -5.38
CA MET A 87 -5.34 13.34 -6.42
C MET A 87 -6.19 14.45 -5.81
N ILE A 88 -6.37 15.55 -6.56
CA ILE A 88 -7.26 16.66 -6.19
C ILE A 88 -8.45 16.68 -7.14
N ASN A 89 -9.62 17.00 -6.60
CA ASN A 89 -10.85 17.13 -7.36
C ASN A 89 -11.79 18.13 -6.67
N PRO A 90 -12.45 19.06 -7.38
CA PRO A 90 -13.53 19.86 -6.80
C PRO A 90 -14.66 18.96 -6.32
N CYS A 91 -15.15 19.16 -5.10
CA CYS A 91 -16.20 18.31 -4.53
C CYS A 91 -17.52 18.36 -5.30
N SER A 92 -17.81 19.48 -5.97
CA SER A 92 -18.99 19.69 -6.83
C SER A 92 -18.95 18.93 -8.16
N SER A 93 -17.79 18.40 -8.55
CA SER A 93 -17.61 17.66 -9.81
C SER A 93 -18.04 16.18 -9.69
N LYS A 94 -18.24 15.55 -10.85
CA LYS A 94 -18.40 14.09 -10.94
C LYS A 94 -17.01 13.44 -10.96
N LYS A 95 -16.57 13.00 -9.78
CA LYS A 95 -15.21 12.51 -9.52
C LYS A 95 -15.10 11.03 -9.89
N TRP A 96 -14.23 10.70 -10.84
CA TRP A 96 -14.02 9.31 -11.22
C TRP A 96 -12.65 9.10 -11.85
N PHE A 97 -12.16 7.87 -11.77
CA PHE A 97 -10.94 7.44 -12.45
C PHE A 97 -11.00 5.95 -12.82
N VAL A 98 -10.17 5.57 -13.80
CA VAL A 98 -10.02 4.21 -14.29
C VAL A 98 -8.57 3.78 -14.18
N LEU A 99 -8.34 2.63 -13.58
CA LEU A 99 -7.03 2.02 -13.38
C LEU A 99 -6.89 0.76 -14.23
N GLU A 100 -5.69 0.56 -14.78
CA GLU A 100 -5.17 -0.73 -15.23
C GLU A 100 -4.31 -1.32 -14.10
N LEU A 101 -4.70 -2.49 -13.61
CA LEU A 101 -3.92 -3.27 -12.65
C LEU A 101 -2.70 -3.89 -13.34
N CYS A 102 -1.63 -4.13 -12.57
CA CYS A 102 -0.39 -4.68 -13.14
C CYS A 102 -0.56 -6.09 -13.75
N GLU A 103 -1.50 -6.87 -13.24
CA GLU A 103 -1.90 -8.16 -13.80
C GLU A 103 -3.40 -8.43 -13.56
N PRO A 104 -4.04 -9.35 -14.32
CA PRO A 104 -5.42 -9.74 -14.05
C PRO A 104 -5.55 -10.45 -12.70
N VAL A 105 -6.48 -10.02 -11.85
CA VAL A 105 -6.68 -10.57 -10.51
C VAL A 105 -8.14 -10.75 -10.15
N GLN A 106 -8.42 -11.60 -9.16
CA GLN A 106 -9.68 -11.59 -8.43
C GLN A 106 -9.57 -10.61 -7.26
N VAL A 107 -10.37 -9.55 -7.29
CA VAL A 107 -10.38 -8.50 -6.28
C VAL A 107 -11.06 -9.05 -5.02
N LYS A 108 -10.29 -9.16 -3.92
CA LYS A 108 -10.80 -9.62 -2.62
C LYS A 108 -10.97 -8.48 -1.61
N LEU A 109 -10.20 -7.42 -1.78
CA LEU A 109 -10.20 -6.28 -0.90
C LEU A 109 -9.83 -5.04 -1.70
N LEU A 110 -10.44 -3.92 -1.33
CA LEU A 110 -10.11 -2.60 -1.80
C LEU A 110 -9.67 -1.77 -0.59
N GLU A 111 -8.65 -0.91 -0.76
CA GLU A 111 -8.33 0.12 0.22
C GLU A 111 -8.44 1.50 -0.41
N LEU A 112 -9.09 2.43 0.29
CA LEU A 112 -9.22 3.84 -0.10
C LEU A 112 -8.79 4.71 1.08
N ALA A 113 -8.11 5.82 0.80
CA ALA A 113 -7.85 6.83 1.82
C ALA A 113 -7.89 8.25 1.25
N SER A 114 -8.43 9.17 2.03
CA SER A 114 -8.13 10.60 1.97
C SER A 114 -7.47 10.98 3.29
N LEU A 115 -6.22 11.41 3.26
CA LEU A 115 -5.45 11.75 4.46
C LEU A 115 -5.31 13.26 4.68
N GLU A 116 -5.83 14.08 3.77
CA GLU A 116 -5.75 15.54 3.87
C GLU A 116 -6.65 16.04 5.02
N LEU A 117 -6.05 16.80 5.94
CA LEU A 117 -6.70 17.22 7.18
C LEU A 117 -7.83 18.23 6.91
N PHE A 118 -7.60 19.16 5.98
CA PHE A 118 -8.49 20.29 5.70
C PHE A 118 -9.25 20.10 4.38
N SER A 119 -9.84 18.93 4.21
CA SER A 119 -10.61 18.59 3.02
C SER A 119 -11.87 17.79 3.33
N SER A 120 -12.73 17.66 2.33
CA SER A 120 -13.94 16.87 2.39
C SER A 120 -13.63 15.40 2.14
N GLN A 121 -14.00 14.55 3.10
CA GLN A 121 -13.71 13.11 3.04
C GLN A 121 -14.71 12.37 2.14
N PRO A 122 -14.30 11.36 1.38
CA PRO A 122 -15.23 10.55 0.61
C PRO A 122 -16.21 9.84 1.57
N LYS A 123 -17.50 9.85 1.21
CA LYS A 123 -18.56 9.18 1.97
C LYS A 123 -19.01 7.90 1.30
N SER A 124 -19.42 7.98 0.04
CA SER A 124 -19.83 6.79 -0.72
C SER A 124 -19.17 6.76 -2.08
N PHE A 125 -18.77 5.58 -2.51
CA PHE A 125 -18.11 5.38 -3.79
C PHE A 125 -18.50 4.04 -4.41
N ARG A 126 -18.59 4.03 -5.74
CA ARG A 126 -18.87 2.84 -6.52
C ARG A 126 -17.60 2.34 -7.18
N VAL A 127 -17.42 1.03 -7.17
CA VAL A 127 -16.36 0.36 -7.92
C VAL A 127 -16.99 -0.56 -8.95
N SER A 128 -16.50 -0.46 -10.18
CA SER A 128 -16.86 -1.36 -11.28
C SER A 128 -15.59 -1.94 -11.90
N ILE A 129 -15.69 -3.11 -12.50
CA ILE A 129 -14.55 -3.88 -12.99
C ILE A 129 -14.77 -4.35 -14.43
N SER A 130 -13.68 -4.62 -15.14
CA SER A 130 -13.71 -5.18 -16.48
C SER A 130 -12.44 -5.99 -16.78
N ASP A 131 -12.55 -6.97 -17.70
CA ASP A 131 -11.44 -7.72 -18.27
C ASP A 131 -10.80 -7.00 -19.47
N ARG A 132 -11.46 -5.97 -20.04
CA ARG A 132 -11.03 -5.26 -21.26
C ARG A 132 -11.12 -3.75 -21.12
N TYR A 133 -10.24 -3.05 -21.85
CA TYR A 133 -10.29 -1.60 -21.99
C TYR A 133 -10.07 -1.17 -23.46
N PRO A 134 -10.84 -0.21 -24.00
CA PRO A 134 -12.02 0.41 -23.38
C PRO A 134 -13.14 -0.61 -23.12
N ALA A 135 -13.77 -0.54 -21.95
CA ALA A 135 -14.84 -1.45 -21.57
C ALA A 135 -16.12 -1.11 -22.33
N LYS A 136 -16.76 -2.10 -22.97
CA LYS A 136 -18.10 -1.94 -23.57
C LYS A 136 -19.17 -1.81 -22.50
N GLU A 137 -19.01 -2.58 -21.44
CA GLU A 137 -19.88 -2.61 -20.28
C GLU A 137 -19.01 -2.82 -19.03
N TRP A 138 -19.36 -2.13 -17.96
CA TRP A 138 -18.70 -2.23 -16.67
C TRP A 138 -19.51 -3.13 -15.74
N ILE A 139 -18.85 -4.10 -15.11
CA ILE A 139 -19.49 -4.99 -14.15
C ILE A 139 -19.43 -4.31 -12.78
N PRO A 140 -20.56 -4.04 -12.10
CA PRO A 140 -20.54 -3.43 -10.77
C PRO A 140 -19.93 -4.41 -9.76
N LEU A 141 -18.87 -3.99 -9.07
CA LEU A 141 -18.26 -4.75 -7.99
C LEU A 141 -18.93 -4.45 -6.65
N GLY A 142 -19.29 -3.17 -6.42
CA GLY A 142 -19.99 -2.76 -5.21
C GLY A 142 -20.20 -1.25 -5.09
N LEU A 143 -21.09 -0.89 -4.17
CA LEU A 143 -21.24 0.45 -3.62
C LEU A 143 -20.77 0.38 -2.16
N TYR A 144 -19.79 1.21 -1.83
CA TYR A 144 -19.13 1.20 -0.53
C TYR A 144 -19.38 2.52 0.18
N GLU A 145 -19.46 2.46 1.51
CA GLU A 145 -19.61 3.62 2.39
C GLU A 145 -18.38 3.69 3.29
N ALA A 146 -17.64 4.78 3.17
CA ALA A 146 -16.48 5.11 3.98
C ALA A 146 -16.91 5.93 5.21
N SER A 147 -16.16 5.82 6.30
CA SER A 147 -16.33 6.69 7.46
C SER A 147 -15.66 8.06 7.25
N ASP A 148 -16.10 9.06 8.01
CA ASP A 148 -15.46 10.39 8.05
C ASP A 148 -14.14 10.36 8.85
N GLU A 149 -13.20 9.56 8.36
CA GLU A 149 -11.88 9.36 8.95
C GLU A 149 -10.77 9.67 7.95
N ARG A 150 -9.64 10.16 8.47
CA ARG A 150 -8.42 10.45 7.71
C ARG A 150 -7.43 9.31 7.85
N SER A 151 -7.90 8.12 7.51
CA SER A 151 -7.18 6.85 7.69
C SER A 151 -7.36 5.98 6.44
N VAL A 152 -6.55 4.92 6.33
CA VAL A 152 -6.75 3.93 5.28
C VAL A 152 -7.91 3.04 5.67
N GLN A 153 -8.94 3.00 4.83
CA GLN A 153 -10.13 2.19 5.05
C GLN A 153 -10.15 0.99 4.10
N SER A 154 -10.50 -0.17 4.62
CA SER A 154 -10.52 -1.44 3.88
C SER A 154 -11.96 -1.88 3.62
N PHE A 155 -12.26 -2.27 2.39
CA PHE A 155 -13.58 -2.71 1.94
C PHE A 155 -13.48 -4.11 1.36
N GLN A 156 -14.29 -5.04 1.85
CA GLN A 156 -14.34 -6.39 1.31
C GLN A 156 -14.97 -6.35 -0.08
N ALA A 157 -14.31 -6.97 -1.04
CA ALA A 157 -14.81 -7.13 -2.39
C ALA A 157 -14.86 -8.61 -2.70
N LEU A 158 -15.90 -9.05 -3.38
CA LEU A 158 -16.01 -10.43 -3.82
C LEU A 158 -16.33 -10.43 -5.29
N ASN A 159 -15.41 -10.97 -6.07
CA ASN A 159 -15.64 -11.34 -7.44
C ASN A 159 -15.08 -12.75 -7.71
N ASP A 160 -15.69 -13.39 -8.70
CA ASP A 160 -15.31 -14.73 -9.16
C ASP A 160 -14.52 -14.67 -10.49
N GLN A 161 -14.40 -13.49 -11.08
CA GLN A 161 -13.76 -13.27 -12.38
C GLN A 161 -12.40 -12.59 -12.22
N PHE A 162 -11.44 -12.96 -13.07
CA PHE A 162 -10.18 -12.23 -13.19
C PHE A 162 -10.44 -10.96 -13.99
N VAL A 163 -10.10 -9.82 -13.39
CA VAL A 163 -10.26 -8.49 -13.99
C VAL A 163 -8.94 -7.75 -13.98
N LYS A 164 -8.75 -6.89 -14.98
CA LYS A 164 -7.54 -6.08 -15.11
C LYS A 164 -7.83 -4.58 -14.99
N TYR A 165 -9.08 -4.18 -15.16
CA TYR A 165 -9.47 -2.76 -15.15
C TYR A 165 -10.47 -2.49 -14.04
N VAL A 166 -10.26 -1.39 -13.34
CA VAL A 166 -11.10 -0.95 -12.22
C VAL A 166 -11.51 0.50 -12.45
N LYS A 167 -12.81 0.77 -12.42
CA LYS A 167 -13.38 2.12 -12.43
C LYS A 167 -13.87 2.46 -11.03
N VAL A 168 -13.44 3.60 -10.51
CA VAL A 168 -13.85 4.14 -9.22
C VAL A 168 -14.61 5.44 -9.45
N GLU A 169 -15.78 5.57 -8.83
CA GLU A 169 -16.65 6.75 -8.89
C GLU A 169 -16.94 7.22 -7.46
N LEU A 170 -16.49 8.42 -7.08
CA LEU A 170 -16.83 9.00 -5.77
C LEU A 170 -18.17 9.73 -5.88
N ILE A 171 -19.16 9.28 -5.13
CA ILE A 171 -20.56 9.72 -5.25
C ILE A 171 -20.84 10.83 -4.24
N GLU A 172 -20.69 10.53 -2.95
CA GLU A 172 -20.92 11.49 -1.87
C GLU A 172 -19.63 11.77 -1.10
N HIS A 173 -19.61 12.88 -0.36
CA HIS A 173 -18.54 13.27 0.55
C HIS A 173 -19.12 13.87 1.84
N TYR A 174 -18.32 13.85 2.90
CA TYR A 174 -18.54 14.56 4.14
C TYR A 174 -17.95 15.96 4.08
N GLY A 175 -18.38 16.84 4.98
CA GLY A 175 -17.92 18.23 5.05
C GLY A 175 -18.45 19.10 3.91
N ASN A 176 -18.02 20.36 3.91
CA ASN A 176 -18.41 21.37 2.92
C ASN A 176 -17.18 22.06 2.30
N GLU A 177 -16.04 21.38 2.31
CA GLU A 177 -14.81 21.93 1.75
C GLU A 177 -14.85 21.92 0.23
N HIS A 178 -14.01 22.75 -0.39
CA HIS A 178 -13.99 22.90 -1.84
C HIS A 178 -13.46 21.66 -2.57
N PHE A 179 -12.54 20.92 -1.93
CA PHE A 179 -11.80 19.83 -2.55
C PHE A 179 -12.01 18.49 -1.85
N CYS A 180 -12.07 17.44 -2.66
CA CYS A 180 -12.30 16.05 -2.28
C CYS A 180 -11.11 15.21 -2.77
N PRO A 181 -9.99 15.21 -2.03
CA PRO A 181 -8.79 14.52 -2.45
C PRO A 181 -8.89 13.00 -2.24
N VAL A 182 -8.05 12.27 -2.96
CA VAL A 182 -7.80 10.84 -2.72
C VAL A 182 -6.30 10.63 -2.67
N THR A 183 -5.82 10.19 -1.53
CA THR A 183 -4.39 9.91 -1.29
C THR A 183 -3.98 8.59 -1.91
N LEU A 184 -4.81 7.54 -1.80
CA LEU A 184 -4.48 6.23 -2.36
C LEU A 184 -5.72 5.38 -2.69
N PHE A 185 -5.52 4.45 -3.61
CA PHE A 185 -6.42 3.34 -3.90
C PHE A 185 -5.60 2.05 -4.13
N ARG A 186 -6.00 0.93 -3.51
CA ARG A 186 -5.26 -0.35 -3.53
C ARG A 186 -6.16 -1.55 -3.73
#